data_AF-A0A971RLX6-F1
#
_entry.id   AF-A0A971RLX6-F1
#
_cell.length_a   1.000
_cell.length_b   1.000
_cell.length_c   1.000
_cell.angle_alpha   90.00
_cell.angle_beta   90.00
_cell.angle_gamma   90.00
#
_symmetry.space_group_name_H-M   'P 1'
#
loop_
_entity.id
_entity.type
_entity.pdbx_description
1 polymer ?
#
loop_
_entity_poly.entity_id
_entity_poly.type
_entity_poly.pdbx_seq_one_letter_code
_entity_poly.pdbx_strand_id
1 'polypeptide(L)' 'MREGERILIGLWLVMILIALYQVPLLIREQQRRTLLVFTILWLLATVYGSLFLSNVPVPRPTDVIYTFFVKLAPEGQ' A
#
# COMPACT_ATOMS: atom_id res chain seq x y z
N MET A 1 -11.27 10.97 -20.54
CA MET A 1 -10.59 10.40 -19.36
C MET A 1 -11.46 10.65 -18.14
N ARG A 2 -11.94 9.59 -17.50
CA ARG A 2 -12.72 9.69 -16.25
C ARG A 2 -11.79 10.15 -15.12
N GLU A 3 -12.32 10.90 -14.14
CA GLU A 3 -11.56 11.41 -12.99
C GLU A 3 -10.70 10.30 -12.32
N GLY A 4 -11.29 9.11 -12.15
CA GLY A 4 -10.62 7.95 -11.55
C GLY A 4 -9.43 7.42 -12.36
N GLU A 5 -9.44 7.53 -13.69
CA GLU A 5 -8.28 7.12 -14.51
C GLU A 5 -7.09 8.03 -14.28
N ARG A 6 -7.30 9.33 -14.09
CA ARG A 6 -6.23 10.30 -13.83
C ARG A 6 -5.55 10.03 -12.50
N ILE A 7 -6.34 9.69 -11.48
CA ILE A 7 -5.85 9.36 -10.14
C ILE A 7 -5.07 8.04 -10.17
N LEU A 8 -5.56 7.04 -10.89
CA LEU A 8 -4.83 5.78 -11.11
C LEU A 8 -3.50 6.03 -11.83
N ILE A 9 -3.52 6.75 -12.95
CA ILE A 9 -2.28 7.06 -13.70
C ILE A 9 -1.29 7.82 -12.80
N GLY A 10 -1.75 8.81 -12.04
CA GLY A 10 -0.92 9.56 -11.09
C GLY A 10 -0.32 8.67 -9.99
N LEU A 11 -1.12 7.76 -9.41
CA LEU A 11 -0.65 6.81 -8.41
C LEU A 11 0.45 5.91 -8.98
N TRP A 12 0.23 5.31 -10.15
CA TRP A 12 1.21 4.44 -10.81
C TRP A 12 2.51 5.20 -11.14
N LEU A 13 2.39 6.45 -11.60
CA LEU A 13 3.54 7.29 -11.94
C LEU A 13 4.40 7.58 -10.71
N VAL A 14 3.78 7.95 -9.59
CA VAL A 14 4.49 8.16 -8.31
C VAL A 14 5.11 6.86 -7.81
N MET A 15 4.39 5.74 -7.88
CA MET A 15 4.92 4.45 -7.43
C MET A 15 6.13 4.00 -8.27
N ILE A 16 6.11 4.23 -9.58
CA ILE A 16 7.24 3.92 -10.46
C ILE A 16 8.44 4.80 -10.11
N LEU A 17 8.24 6.10 -9.89
CA LEU A 17 9.33 7.01 -9.52
C LEU A 17 10.02 6.59 -8.21
N ILE A 18 9.24 6.23 -7.19
CA ILE A 18 9.79 5.77 -5.92
C ILE A 18 10.54 4.45 -6.11
N ALA A 19 9.96 3.48 -6.82
CA ALA A 19 10.62 2.21 -7.09
C ALA A 19 11.93 2.39 -7.88
N LEU A 20 11.96 3.28 -8.86
CA LEU A 20 13.17 3.57 -9.64
C LEU A 20 14.29 4.19 -8.83
N TYR A 21 13.98 4.92 -7.75
CA TYR A 21 14.99 5.46 -6.84
C TYR A 21 15.42 4.41 -5.79
N GLN A 22 14.45 3.70 -5.21
CA GLN A 22 14.65 2.85 -4.05
C GLN A 22 15.25 1.48 -4.40
N VAL A 23 14.84 0.89 -5.54
CA VAL A 23 15.36 -0.40 -6.02
C VAL A 23 16.87 -0.36 -6.30
N PRO A 24 17.43 0.57 -7.10
CA PRO A 24 18.87 0.59 -7.36
C PRO A 24 19.68 0.92 -6.10
N LEU A 25 19.14 1.74 -5.19
CA LEU A 25 19.77 2.01 -3.90
C LEU A 25 19.91 0.72 -3.07
N LEU A 26 18.83 -0.05 -2.96
CA LEU A 26 18.80 -1.33 -2.22
C LEU A 26 19.67 -2.41 -2.87
N ILE A 27 19.77 -2.43 -4.20
CA ILE A 27 20.68 -3.32 -4.94
C ILE A 27 22.13 -2.92 -4.63
N ARG A 28 22.44 -1.62 -4.63
CA ARG A 28 23.79 -1.09 -4.37
C ARG A 28 24.27 -1.37 -2.94
N GLU A 29 23.37 -1.35 -1.96
CA GLU A 29 23.67 -1.71 -0.57
C GLU A 29 23.72 -3.22 -0.29
N GLN A 30 23.55 -4.09 -1.31
CA GLN A 30 23.48 -5.55 -1.17
C GLN A 30 22.42 -6.05 -0.18
N GLN A 31 21.44 -5.21 0.16
CA GLN A 31 20.36 -5.51 1.11
C GLN A 31 19.29 -6.41 0.46
N ARG A 32 19.66 -7.62 0.00
CA ARG A 32 18.78 -8.54 -0.75
C ARG A 32 17.51 -8.91 0.02
N ARG A 33 17.62 -9.07 1.34
CA ARG A 33 16.45 -9.31 2.22
C ARG A 33 15.49 -8.12 2.21
N THR A 34 16.02 -6.91 2.40
CA THR A 34 15.24 -5.68 2.40
C THR A 34 14.61 -5.42 1.04
N LEU A 35 15.32 -5.72 -0.05
CA LEU A 35 14.78 -5.65 -1.40
C LEU A 35 13.62 -6.61 -1.61
N LEU A 36 13.72 -7.86 -1.15
CA LEU A 36 12.61 -8.83 -1.20
C LEU A 36 11.39 -8.34 -0.41
N VAL A 37 11.57 -7.90 0.84
CA VAL A 37 10.48 -7.40 1.68
C VAL A 37 9.87 -6.15 1.05
N PHE A 38 10.70 -5.24 0.55
CA PHE A 38 10.25 -4.05 -0.17
C PHE A 38 9.40 -4.44 -1.37
N THR A 39 9.89 -5.32 -2.25
CA THR A 39 9.14 -5.75 -3.43
C THR A 39 7.80 -6.39 -3.07
N ILE A 40 7.75 -7.24 -2.04
CA ILE A 40 6.50 -7.87 -1.59
C ILE A 40 5.51 -6.81 -1.08
N LEU A 41 5.97 -5.94 -0.18
CA LEU A 41 5.14 -4.85 0.36
C LEU A 41 4.71 -3.87 -0.73
N TRP A 42 5.58 -3.60 -1.70
CA TRP A 42 5.32 -2.72 -2.82
C TRP A 42 4.23 -3.28 -3.72
N LEU A 43 4.33 -4.57 -4.09
CA LEU A 43 3.29 -5.24 -4.86
C LEU A 43 1.95 -5.26 -4.12
N LEU A 44 1.96 -5.56 -2.82
CA LEU A 44 0.74 -5.52 -1.99
C LEU A 44 0.12 -4.11 -1.96
N ALA A 45 0.94 -3.08 -1.79
CA ALA A 45 0.48 -1.69 -1.79
C ALA A 45 -0.09 -1.27 -3.15
N THR A 46 0.55 -1.66 -4.26
CA THR A 46 0.06 -1.37 -5.62
C THR A 46 -1.30 -2.00 -5.85
N VAL A 47 -1.46 -3.28 -5.48
CA VAL A 47 -2.72 -4.02 -5.62
C VAL A 47 -3.80 -3.37 -4.74
N TYR A 48 -3.50 -3.11 -3.47
CA TYR A 48 -4.44 -2.48 -2.55
C TYR A 48 -4.88 -1.08 -3.05
N GLY A 49 -3.93 -0.23 -3.44
CA GLY A 49 -4.22 1.11 -3.96
C GLY A 49 -5.05 1.08 -5.25
N SER A 50 -4.75 0.12 -6.15
CA SER A 50 -5.53 -0.07 -7.37
C SER A 50 -6.96 -0.53 -7.09
N LEU A 51 -7.15 -1.48 -6.17
CA LEU A 51 -8.47 -1.95 -5.76
C LEU A 51 -9.28 -0.84 -5.07
N PHE A 52 -8.65 -0.09 -4.17
CA PHE A 52 -9.27 1.04 -3.48
C PHE A 52 -9.75 2.11 -4.45
N LEU A 53 -8.93 2.47 -5.44
CA LEU A 53 -9.29 3.44 -6.48
C LEU A 53 -10.31 2.89 -7.49
N SER A 54 -10.40 1.57 -7.63
CA SER A 54 -11.38 0.90 -8.48
C SER A 54 -12.77 0.77 -7.83
N ASN A 55 -13.01 1.45 -6.69
CA ASN A 55 -14.26 1.39 -5.94
C ASN A 55 -14.63 -0.04 -5.46
N VAL A 56 -13.64 -0.93 -5.36
CA VAL A 56 -13.84 -2.23 -4.71
C VAL A 56 -13.94 -1.96 -3.20
N PRO A 57 -14.91 -2.53 -2.48
CA PRO A 57 -15.01 -2.40 -1.05
C PRO A 57 -13.88 -3.19 -0.38
N VAL A 58 -12.71 -2.55 -0.26
CA VAL A 58 -11.56 -3.08 0.47
C VAL A 58 -11.62 -2.53 1.90
N PRO A 59 -11.55 -3.39 2.94
CA PRO A 59 -11.51 -2.93 4.32
C PRO A 59 -10.34 -1.98 4.55
N ARG A 60 -10.59 -0.83 5.19
CA ARG A 60 -9.49 0.08 5.52
C ARG A 60 -8.66 -0.58 6.63
N PRO A 61 -7.32 -0.52 6.57
CA PRO A 61 -6.46 -1.05 7.63
C PRO A 61 -6.84 -0.52 9.02
N THR A 62 -7.29 0.74 9.08
CA THR A 62 -7.81 1.35 10.30
C THR A 62 -9.05 0.64 10.83
N ASP A 63 -9.98 0.21 9.98
CA ASP A 63 -11.20 -0.49 10.41
C ASP A 63 -10.87 -1.86 11.02
N VAL A 64 -9.83 -2.50 10.49
CA VAL A 64 -9.29 -3.75 11.06
C VAL A 64 -8.72 -3.48 12.45
N ILE A 65 -7.89 -2.45 12.61
CA ILE A 65 -7.33 -2.06 13.91
C ILE A 65 -8.46 -1.71 14.90
N TYR A 66 -9.46 -0.93 14.49
CA TYR A 66 -10.63 -0.62 15.30
C TYR A 66 -11.39 -1.88 15.71
N THR A 67 -11.61 -2.82 14.80
CA THR A 67 -12.32 -4.07 15.11
C THR A 67 -11.57 -4.92 16.12
N PHE A 68 -10.24 -4.95 16.08
CA PHE A 68 -9.46 -5.72 17.04
C PHE A 68 -9.26 -4.97 18.37
N PHE A 69 -9.02 -3.66 18.35
CA PHE A 69 -8.69 -2.90 19.56
C PHE A 69 -9.92 -2.31 20.27
N VAL A 70 -10.95 -1.84 19.56
CA VAL A 70 -12.17 -1.30 20.18
C VAL A 70 -13.11 -2.40 20.64
N LYS A 71 -13.19 -3.52 19.93
CA LYS A 71 -14.00 -4.68 20.38
C LYS A 71 -13.40 -5.41 21.60
N LEU A 72 -12.15 -5.10 21.98
CA LEU A 72 -11.48 -5.61 23.17
C LEU A 72 -11.49 -4.64 24.36
N ALA A 73 -12.01 -3.43 24.20
CA ALA A 73 -12.42 -2.64 25.35
C ALA A 73 -13.74 -3.24 25.85
N PRO A 74 -13.76 -4.00 26.97
CA PRO A 74 -15.05 -4.35 27.58
C PRO A 74 -15.75 -3.04 27.86
N GLU A 75 -17.06 -2.99 27.58
CA GLU A 75 -17.90 -1.86 27.90
C GLU A 75 -17.75 -1.54 29.40
N GLY A 76 -16.87 -0.59 29.66
CA GLY A 76 -16.52 -0.13 30.99
C GLY A 76 -17.49 0.96 31.38
N GLN A 77 -18.68 0.52 31.80
CA GLN A 77 -19.74 1.25 32.55
C GLN A 77 -20.51 2.35 31.82
#